data_AF-A0A7N2KTQ0-F1
#
_entry.id   AF-A0A7N2KTQ0-F1
#
_cell.length_a   1.000
_cell.length_b   1.000
_cell.length_c   1.000
_cell.angle_alpha   90.00
_cell.angle_beta   90.00
_cell.angle_gamma   90.00
#
_symmetry.space_group_name_H-M   'P 1'
#
loop_
_entity.id
_entity.type
_entity.pdbx_description
1 polymer ?
#
loop_
_entity_poly.entity_id
_entity_poly.type
_entity_poly.pdbx_seq_one_letter_code
_entity_poly.pdbx_strand_id
1 'polypeptide(L)'
;MRIAVEGCMHGDLDTVYKTLQYAETKNNFKIDLLLCCGDFQAVRNEKDLESLNVPRKYRSMNSFWKYYSGEEVAPFPTIFIGGNHEASNYMWELYHGGWAAPNIYFLGFAGVVKFGNIRIGGLSGIYNQRHYHLGHYERPPYNEHTIRSVYHVREYDVHQLLQVEEPIDIFLSHDWPVCITDYGNSEELIRRKPYFRKEIEERTLGSVAAAQLLEKLKPPYWFSAHLHCKFSALVQHGEGGPVTKFLALDKCLPGRPFLQILEIESEPGPHEIQYDEEWLAITRSFNSVFPLTGKKTNFGSVDLRVEDSRQWLKSRLQERGAKPFEFVRTVPCYNPSQSVSNHSFSGYPRNPQTVSYLQLLELPYLLDSMPEPKDVSYSPASFIQRGSFSDDSETIPIDDVDELEELAEVDDEEAKE
;
A
#
# COMPACT_ATOMS: atom_id res chain seq x y z
N MET A 1 3.74 23.63 -2.52
CA MET A 1 4.50 22.46 -2.04
C MET A 1 4.98 21.64 -3.23
N ARG A 2 6.21 21.14 -3.19
CA ARG A 2 6.76 20.22 -4.19
C ARG A 2 6.70 18.80 -3.67
N ILE A 3 5.93 17.97 -4.35
CA ILE A 3 5.71 16.57 -3.97
C ILE A 3 6.32 15.68 -5.04
N ALA A 4 7.22 14.79 -4.62
CA ALA A 4 7.68 13.69 -5.44
C ALA A 4 6.70 12.53 -5.31
N VAL A 5 6.38 11.89 -6.44
CA VAL A 5 5.57 10.68 -6.51
C VAL A 5 6.43 9.58 -7.12
N GLU A 6 6.40 8.41 -6.50
CA GLU A 6 7.13 7.22 -6.89
C GLU A 6 6.15 6.06 -7.12
N GLY A 7 6.45 5.23 -8.12
CA GLY A 7 5.64 4.07 -8.53
C GLY A 7 5.83 2.86 -7.61
N CYS A 8 6.61 1.88 -8.08
CA CYS A 8 6.98 0.68 -7.30
C CYS A 8 8.46 0.72 -6.89
N MET A 9 8.72 0.78 -5.59
CA MET A 9 10.07 0.97 -5.07
C MET A 9 10.91 -0.32 -5.04
N HIS A 10 10.26 -1.46 -4.81
CA HIS A 10 10.88 -2.78 -4.59
C HIS A 10 12.05 -2.75 -3.58
N GLY A 11 11.95 -1.90 -2.56
CA GLY A 11 12.94 -1.77 -1.50
C GLY A 11 14.22 -1.02 -1.86
N ASP A 12 14.33 -0.37 -3.03
CA ASP A 12 15.48 0.46 -3.42
C ASP A 12 15.33 1.95 -3.04
N LEU A 13 15.12 2.20 -1.75
CA LEU A 13 15.01 3.55 -1.18
C LEU A 13 16.27 4.39 -1.44
N ASP A 14 17.45 3.77 -1.39
CA ASP A 14 18.73 4.46 -1.58
C ASP A 14 18.80 5.13 -2.97
N THR A 15 18.40 4.42 -4.03
CA THR A 15 18.38 4.96 -5.39
C THR A 15 17.35 6.07 -5.54
N VAL A 16 16.14 5.88 -5.01
CA VAL A 16 15.07 6.88 -5.07
C VAL A 16 15.49 8.17 -4.37
N TYR A 17 15.97 8.08 -3.12
CA TYR A 17 16.40 9.24 -2.37
C TYR A 17 17.59 9.97 -3.01
N LYS A 18 18.60 9.24 -3.49
CA LYS A 18 19.74 9.85 -4.21
C LYS A 18 19.28 10.57 -5.49
N THR A 19 18.34 9.97 -6.22
CA THR A 19 17.77 10.58 -7.43
C THR A 19 17.06 11.89 -7.12
N LEU A 20 16.27 11.93 -6.05
CA LEU A 20 15.57 13.14 -5.60
C LEU A 20 16.52 14.23 -5.10
N GLN A 21 17.53 13.87 -4.30
CA GLN A 21 18.56 14.82 -3.84
C GLN A 21 19.36 15.40 -5.01
N TYR A 22 19.68 14.58 -6.01
CA TYR A 22 20.29 15.05 -7.25
C TYR A 22 19.37 16.03 -7.99
N ALA A 23 18.07 15.75 -8.05
CA ALA A 23 17.09 16.64 -8.66
C ALA A 23 16.98 17.98 -7.91
N GLU A 24 16.95 17.99 -6.58
CA GLU A 24 16.99 19.22 -5.76
C GLU A 24 18.22 20.07 -6.10
N THR A 25 19.40 19.42 -6.10
CA THR A 25 20.69 20.09 -6.32
C THR A 25 20.78 20.67 -7.72
N LYS A 26 20.41 19.87 -8.74
CA LYS A 26 20.51 20.25 -10.15
C LYS A 26 19.56 21.38 -10.53
N ASN A 27 18.36 21.39 -9.96
CA ASN A 27 17.30 22.31 -10.34
C ASN A 27 17.08 23.44 -9.33
N ASN A 28 17.85 23.47 -8.23
CA ASN A 28 17.80 24.47 -7.18
C ASN A 28 16.39 24.66 -6.58
N PHE A 29 15.75 23.53 -6.23
CA PHE A 29 14.49 23.52 -5.48
C PHE A 29 14.57 22.59 -4.28
N LYS A 30 13.55 22.68 -3.41
CA LYS A 30 13.33 21.73 -2.32
C LYS A 30 12.08 20.90 -2.53
N ILE A 31 12.18 19.60 -2.24
CA ILE A 31 11.08 18.64 -2.20
C ILE A 31 10.58 18.60 -0.77
N ASP A 32 9.28 18.76 -0.60
CA ASP A 32 8.63 18.80 0.71
C ASP A 32 8.17 17.42 1.18
N LEU A 33 7.79 16.55 0.24
CA LEU A 33 7.19 15.24 0.52
C LEU A 33 7.48 14.23 -0.60
N LEU A 34 7.72 12.97 -0.24
CA LEU A 34 7.70 11.83 -1.13
C LEU A 34 6.45 10.97 -0.87
N LEU A 35 5.71 10.66 -1.93
CA LEU A 35 4.59 9.72 -1.93
C LEU A 35 4.97 8.46 -2.71
N CYS A 36 4.86 7.29 -2.09
CA CYS A 36 5.14 6.00 -2.72
C CYS A 36 3.85 5.20 -2.89
N CYS A 37 3.58 4.76 -4.12
CA CYS A 37 2.32 4.10 -4.48
C CYS A 37 2.31 2.60 -4.17
N GLY A 38 3.34 2.05 -3.54
CA GLY A 38 3.37 0.67 -3.04
C GLY A 38 4.61 -0.11 -3.47
N ASP A 39 4.57 -1.41 -3.20
CA ASP A 39 5.74 -2.29 -3.29
C ASP A 39 6.97 -1.67 -2.62
N PHE A 40 6.75 -1.08 -1.44
CA PHE A 40 7.77 -0.35 -0.70
C PHE A 40 8.82 -1.30 -0.11
N GLN A 41 8.40 -2.52 0.24
CA GLN A 41 9.22 -3.58 0.82
C GLN A 41 9.92 -3.14 2.12
N ALA A 42 9.13 -2.80 3.13
CA ALA A 42 9.61 -2.40 4.46
C ALA A 42 10.22 -3.57 5.29
N VAL A 43 11.25 -4.25 4.76
CA VAL A 43 11.90 -5.42 5.37
C VAL A 43 12.92 -4.98 6.43
N ARG A 44 12.66 -5.30 7.71
CA ARG A 44 13.51 -4.88 8.85
C ARG A 44 14.66 -5.85 9.12
N ASN A 45 14.44 -7.14 8.87
CA ASN A 45 15.38 -8.24 9.08
C ASN A 45 15.03 -9.46 8.21
N GLU A 46 15.87 -10.50 8.25
CA GLU A 46 15.70 -11.72 7.44
C GLU A 46 14.37 -12.44 7.70
N LYS A 47 13.79 -12.34 8.90
CA LYS A 47 12.50 -12.97 9.22
C LYS A 47 11.34 -12.32 8.49
N ASP A 48 11.42 -11.01 8.24
CA ASP A 48 10.40 -10.31 7.43
C ASP A 48 10.40 -10.81 5.96
N LEU A 49 11.52 -11.35 5.45
CA LEU A 49 11.57 -11.97 4.11
C LEU A 49 10.68 -13.23 4.01
N GLU A 50 10.36 -13.88 5.12
CA GLU A 50 9.39 -14.99 5.15
C GLU A 50 7.95 -14.51 4.91
N SER A 51 7.71 -13.21 5.17
CA SER A 51 6.42 -12.54 5.02
C SER A 51 6.34 -11.66 3.78
N LEU A 52 7.24 -11.86 2.81
CA LEU A 52 7.28 -11.20 1.52
C LEU A 52 6.83 -12.18 0.42
N ASN A 53 5.80 -11.80 -0.36
CA ASN A 53 5.31 -12.62 -1.47
C ASN A 53 6.18 -12.51 -2.73
N VAL A 54 7.44 -12.92 -2.62
CA VAL A 54 8.40 -12.96 -3.74
C VAL A 54 8.99 -14.36 -3.78
N PRO A 55 9.29 -14.96 -4.95
CA PRO A 55 9.96 -16.26 -4.96
C PRO A 55 11.29 -16.21 -4.23
N ARG A 56 11.63 -17.26 -3.47
CA ARG A 56 12.76 -17.26 -2.52
C ARG A 56 14.08 -16.79 -3.13
N LYS A 57 14.35 -17.13 -4.39
CA LYS A 57 15.60 -16.77 -5.10
C LYS A 57 15.75 -15.27 -5.38
N TYR A 58 14.68 -14.48 -5.33
CA TYR A 58 14.71 -13.02 -5.54
C TYR A 58 14.51 -12.21 -4.27
N ARG A 59 14.38 -12.87 -3.11
CA ARG A 59 14.25 -12.17 -1.83
C ARG A 59 15.59 -11.58 -1.44
N SER A 60 15.58 -10.28 -1.11
CA SER A 60 16.76 -9.54 -0.69
C SER A 60 16.37 -8.54 0.39
N MET A 61 17.29 -8.25 1.32
CA MET A 61 17.12 -7.24 2.36
C MET A 61 16.98 -5.82 1.81
N ASN A 62 17.52 -5.57 0.61
CA ASN A 62 17.58 -4.27 -0.06
C ASN A 62 18.03 -3.15 0.91
N SER A 63 17.31 -2.03 0.99
CA SER A 63 17.79 -0.83 1.71
C SER A 63 16.97 -0.43 2.95
N PHE A 64 15.71 -0.83 3.09
CA PHE A 64 14.83 -0.35 4.17
C PHE A 64 15.39 -0.56 5.59
N TRP A 65 16.03 -1.70 5.84
CA TRP A 65 16.57 -2.04 7.15
C TRP A 65 17.56 -0.99 7.70
N LYS A 66 18.26 -0.24 6.84
CA LYS A 66 19.18 0.85 7.22
C LYS A 66 18.45 2.03 7.83
N TYR A 67 17.29 2.38 7.26
CA TYR A 67 16.42 3.44 7.75
C TYR A 67 15.73 3.02 9.05
N TYR A 68 15.30 1.76 9.12
CA TYR A 68 14.73 1.18 10.34
C TYR A 68 15.75 1.13 11.49
N SER A 69 17.03 0.83 11.20
CA SER A 69 18.10 0.77 12.21
C SER A 69 18.60 2.15 12.66
N GLY A 70 18.40 3.17 11.83
CA GLY A 70 18.97 4.51 12.00
C GLY A 70 20.39 4.66 11.45
N GLU A 71 20.87 3.67 10.69
CA GLU A 71 22.14 3.77 9.94
C GLU A 71 22.03 4.82 8.82
N GLU A 72 20.85 4.93 8.21
CA GLU A 72 20.51 5.96 7.24
C GLU A 72 19.31 6.78 7.73
N VAL A 73 19.20 8.02 7.26
CA VAL A 73 18.09 8.94 7.58
C VAL A 73 17.36 9.28 6.29
N ALA A 74 16.05 9.07 6.27
CA ALA A 74 15.23 9.44 5.11
C ALA A 74 15.28 10.98 4.92
N PRO A 75 15.79 11.47 3.77
CA PRO A 75 16.05 12.89 3.57
C PRO A 75 14.79 13.73 3.34
N PHE A 76 13.67 13.08 3.05
CA PHE A 76 12.36 13.69 2.85
C PHE A 76 11.36 12.98 3.76
N PRO A 77 10.34 13.68 4.29
CA PRO A 77 9.14 13.02 4.75
C PRO A 77 8.61 12.11 3.65
N THR A 78 8.39 10.85 3.96
CA THR A 78 7.93 9.83 3.01
C THR A 78 6.64 9.23 3.52
N ILE A 79 5.57 9.26 2.72
CA ILE A 79 4.33 8.54 2.96
C ILE A 79 4.21 7.43 1.92
N PHE A 80 3.90 6.22 2.36
CA PHE A 80 3.67 5.10 1.45
C PHE A 80 2.40 4.32 1.80
N ILE A 81 1.79 3.73 0.77
CA ILE A 81 0.80 2.66 0.89
C ILE A 81 1.47 1.31 0.58
N GLY A 82 0.85 0.19 0.92
CA GLY A 82 1.36 -1.14 0.61
C GLY A 82 0.97 -1.60 -0.80
N GLY A 83 1.85 -2.36 -1.44
CA GLY A 83 1.53 -3.11 -2.66
C GLY A 83 1.35 -4.62 -2.41
N ASN A 84 1.72 -5.45 -3.37
CA ASN A 84 1.74 -6.92 -3.26
C ASN A 84 3.08 -7.49 -2.80
N HIS A 85 4.17 -6.71 -2.90
CA HIS A 85 5.48 -7.05 -2.39
C HIS A 85 5.77 -6.28 -1.11
N GLU A 86 5.20 -6.74 0.00
CA GLU A 86 5.44 -6.12 1.32
C GLU A 86 5.89 -7.13 2.37
N ALA A 87 6.63 -6.63 3.36
CA ALA A 87 6.81 -7.32 4.64
C ALA A 87 5.46 -7.34 5.39
N SER A 88 4.57 -8.25 5.00
CA SER A 88 3.14 -8.21 5.36
C SER A 88 2.91 -8.35 6.86
N ASN A 89 3.82 -9.05 7.55
CA ASN A 89 3.83 -9.11 9.02
C ASN A 89 4.06 -7.73 9.65
N TYR A 90 4.99 -6.93 9.12
CA TYR A 90 5.24 -5.59 9.65
C TYR A 90 4.13 -4.61 9.27
N MET A 91 3.59 -4.71 8.05
CA MET A 91 2.44 -3.89 7.65
C MET A 91 1.23 -4.15 8.54
N TRP A 92 1.01 -5.40 8.97
CA TRP A 92 -0.05 -5.74 9.92
C TRP A 92 0.14 -5.10 11.30
N GLU A 93 1.38 -4.99 11.80
CA GLU A 93 1.68 -4.28 13.07
C GLU A 93 1.22 -2.80 13.02
N LEU A 94 1.22 -2.22 11.82
CA LEU A 94 0.88 -0.83 11.52
C LEU A 94 -0.42 -0.73 10.69
N TYR A 95 -1.39 -1.63 10.90
CA TYR A 95 -2.65 -1.66 10.13
C TYR A 95 -3.37 -0.29 10.05
N HIS A 96 -3.40 0.45 11.17
CA HIS A 96 -4.01 1.79 11.27
C HIS A 96 -3.08 2.94 10.83
N GLY A 97 -1.93 2.63 10.25
CA GLY A 97 -0.88 3.56 9.88
C GLY A 97 0.06 3.89 11.05
N GLY A 98 1.25 4.41 10.72
CA GLY A 98 2.27 4.81 11.68
C GLY A 98 3.66 4.93 11.05
N TRP A 99 4.63 5.39 11.82
CA TRP A 99 6.01 5.47 11.35
C TRP A 99 6.59 4.06 11.20
N ALA A 100 6.94 3.68 9.97
CA ALA A 100 7.64 2.45 9.66
C ALA A 100 9.15 2.57 9.97
N ALA A 101 9.69 3.78 9.87
CA ALA A 101 11.02 4.20 10.29
C ALA A 101 10.98 5.72 10.55
N PRO A 102 12.02 6.34 11.16
CA PRO A 102 12.06 7.79 11.30
C PRO A 102 11.87 8.49 9.95
N ASN A 103 10.90 9.42 9.89
CA ASN A 103 10.55 10.19 8.69
C ASN A 103 9.93 9.35 7.53
N ILE A 104 9.59 8.08 7.75
CA ILE A 104 8.90 7.19 6.80
C ILE A 104 7.60 6.70 7.43
N TYR A 105 6.46 7.13 6.89
CA TYR A 105 5.11 6.87 7.41
C TYR A 105 4.34 5.91 6.51
N PHE A 106 3.92 4.78 7.06
CA PHE A 106 2.96 3.89 6.40
C PHE A 106 1.54 4.43 6.63
N LEU A 107 0.77 4.60 5.56
CA LEU A 107 -0.58 5.15 5.65
C LEU A 107 -1.58 4.18 6.33
N GLY A 108 -1.24 2.89 6.38
CA GLY A 108 -2.12 1.82 6.86
C GLY A 108 -2.74 1.03 5.71
N PHE A 109 -3.59 0.06 6.04
CA PHE A 109 -4.34 -0.71 5.02
C PHE A 109 -5.32 0.18 4.26
N ALA A 110 -5.92 1.14 4.96
CA ALA A 110 -6.54 2.33 4.43
C ALA A 110 -6.28 3.48 5.41
N GLY A 111 -6.23 4.72 4.92
CA GLY A 111 -5.93 5.85 5.77
C GLY A 111 -6.17 7.21 5.13
N VAL A 112 -6.41 8.22 5.96
CA VAL A 112 -6.29 9.64 5.58
C VAL A 112 -5.45 10.36 6.62
N VAL A 113 -4.47 11.13 6.16
CA VAL A 113 -3.64 12.00 6.98
C VAL A 113 -3.56 13.39 6.37
N LYS A 114 -3.14 14.37 7.18
CA LYS A 114 -2.84 15.72 6.72
C LYS A 114 -1.34 15.92 6.62
N PHE A 115 -0.90 16.71 5.64
CA PHE A 115 0.46 17.19 5.54
C PHE A 115 0.43 18.68 5.20
N GLY A 116 0.70 19.56 6.17
CA GLY A 116 0.34 20.96 6.03
C GLY A 116 -1.18 21.12 5.88
N ASN A 117 -1.64 21.75 4.80
CA ASN A 117 -3.06 21.95 4.52
C ASN A 117 -3.67 20.93 3.55
N ILE A 118 -2.89 19.97 3.04
CA ILE A 118 -3.40 18.94 2.11
C ILE A 118 -3.82 17.68 2.84
N ARG A 119 -4.93 17.07 2.38
CA ARG A 119 -5.44 15.77 2.84
C ARG A 119 -5.03 14.68 1.85
N ILE A 120 -4.34 13.68 2.37
CA ILE A 120 -3.81 12.56 1.59
C ILE A 120 -4.51 11.29 2.06
N GLY A 121 -5.32 10.71 1.17
CA GLY A 121 -5.97 9.43 1.38
C GLY A 121 -5.23 8.30 0.64
N GLY A 122 -5.47 7.06 1.05
CA GLY A 122 -4.99 5.94 0.26
C GLY A 122 -5.53 4.59 0.70
N LEU A 123 -5.42 3.65 -0.24
CA LEU A 123 -5.83 2.26 -0.12
C LEU A 123 -4.63 1.36 -0.48
N SER A 124 -4.18 0.56 0.48
CA SER A 124 -3.08 -0.38 0.28
C SER A 124 -3.58 -1.70 -0.32
N GLY A 125 -2.69 -2.35 -1.07
CA GLY A 125 -2.90 -3.68 -1.61
C GLY A 125 -3.41 -3.71 -3.05
N ILE A 126 -3.69 -4.92 -3.53
CA ILE A 126 -4.28 -5.16 -4.86
C ILE A 126 -5.65 -5.83 -4.77
N TYR A 127 -6.51 -5.56 -5.73
CA TYR A 127 -7.86 -6.07 -5.76
C TYR A 127 -7.89 -7.54 -6.18
N ASN A 128 -8.62 -8.35 -5.42
CA ASN A 128 -8.97 -9.69 -5.84
C ASN A 128 -10.39 -10.04 -5.40
N GLN A 129 -11.26 -10.29 -6.38
CA GLN A 129 -12.68 -10.57 -6.17
C GLN A 129 -12.94 -11.72 -5.17
N ARG A 130 -12.05 -12.72 -5.11
CA ARG A 130 -12.21 -13.90 -4.24
C ARG A 130 -12.04 -13.56 -2.76
N HIS A 131 -11.20 -12.56 -2.44
CA HIS A 131 -10.91 -12.16 -1.06
C HIS A 131 -11.60 -10.86 -0.65
N TYR A 132 -12.10 -10.06 -1.60
CA TYR A 132 -12.65 -8.73 -1.33
C TYR A 132 -13.68 -8.70 -0.21
N HIS A 133 -14.63 -9.63 -0.21
CA HIS A 133 -15.67 -9.70 0.81
C HIS A 133 -15.26 -10.46 2.09
N LEU A 134 -14.03 -10.94 2.21
CA LEU A 134 -13.56 -11.64 3.42
C LEU A 134 -13.02 -10.64 4.44
N GLY A 135 -12.79 -11.11 5.66
CA GLY A 135 -11.93 -10.38 6.60
C GLY A 135 -10.44 -10.68 6.42
N HIS A 136 -9.66 -10.09 7.31
CA HIS A 136 -8.22 -10.28 7.49
C HIS A 136 -7.95 -11.41 8.50
N TYR A 137 -7.95 -12.64 8.02
CA TYR A 137 -7.77 -13.86 8.82
C TYR A 137 -6.32 -14.39 8.81
N GLU A 138 -5.46 -13.80 7.98
CA GLU A 138 -4.11 -14.24 7.72
C GLU A 138 -3.19 -13.85 8.88
N ARG A 139 -2.36 -14.78 9.33
CA ARG A 139 -1.28 -14.50 10.28
C ARG A 139 -0.04 -15.28 9.89
N PRO A 140 1.16 -14.77 10.22
CA PRO A 140 2.36 -15.56 10.04
C PRO A 140 2.34 -16.82 10.97
N PRO A 141 3.15 -17.85 10.70
CA PRO A 141 3.85 -18.05 9.44
C PRO A 141 2.85 -18.24 8.30
N TYR A 142 3.01 -17.46 7.23
CA TYR A 142 2.10 -17.51 6.10
C TYR A 142 2.40 -18.74 5.26
N ASN A 143 1.36 -19.42 4.81
CA ASN A 143 1.46 -20.36 3.69
C ASN A 143 1.28 -19.62 2.35
N GLU A 144 1.48 -20.34 1.25
CA GLU A 144 1.34 -19.85 -0.14
C GLU A 144 0.02 -19.12 -0.42
N HIS A 145 -1.09 -19.54 0.19
CA HIS A 145 -2.37 -18.87 -0.01
C HIS A 145 -2.50 -17.61 0.85
N THR A 146 -2.16 -17.71 2.14
CA THR A 146 -2.30 -16.59 3.09
C THR A 146 -1.31 -15.46 2.85
N ILE A 147 -0.12 -15.77 2.28
CA ILE A 147 0.85 -14.73 1.93
C ILE A 147 0.37 -13.89 0.75
N ARG A 148 -0.45 -14.46 -0.14
CA ARG A 148 -1.12 -13.75 -1.23
C ARG A 148 -2.32 -12.96 -0.72
N SER A 149 -3.16 -13.60 0.11
CA SER A 149 -4.43 -12.99 0.51
C SER A 149 -4.29 -11.83 1.50
N VAL A 150 -3.20 -11.75 2.26
CA VAL A 150 -2.97 -10.71 3.30
C VAL A 150 -2.89 -9.29 2.72
N TYR A 151 -2.36 -9.12 1.51
CA TYR A 151 -2.26 -7.80 0.87
C TYR A 151 -3.41 -7.52 -0.10
N HIS A 152 -4.40 -8.41 -0.22
CA HIS A 152 -5.56 -8.11 -1.07
C HIS A 152 -6.48 -7.08 -0.39
N VAL A 153 -6.99 -6.14 -1.17
CA VAL A 153 -7.98 -5.15 -0.70
C VAL A 153 -9.20 -5.84 -0.09
N ARG A 154 -9.71 -5.34 1.05
CA ARG A 154 -10.97 -5.79 1.65
C ARG A 154 -12.06 -4.73 1.54
N GLU A 155 -13.29 -5.22 1.45
CA GLU A 155 -14.50 -4.41 1.44
C GLU A 155 -14.59 -3.52 2.68
N TYR A 156 -14.14 -4.01 3.85
CA TYR A 156 -14.12 -3.21 5.06
C TYR A 156 -13.27 -1.94 4.94
N ASP A 157 -12.05 -2.05 4.40
CA ASP A 157 -11.13 -0.93 4.23
C ASP A 157 -11.73 0.11 3.25
N VAL A 158 -12.38 -0.36 2.18
CA VAL A 158 -13.08 0.48 1.20
C VAL A 158 -14.29 1.17 1.81
N HIS A 159 -15.11 0.47 2.59
CA HIS A 159 -16.31 1.05 3.22
C HIS A 159 -15.97 2.16 4.21
N GLN A 160 -14.84 2.08 4.91
CA GLN A 160 -14.32 3.18 5.73
C GLN A 160 -14.05 4.41 4.87
N LEU A 161 -13.29 4.26 3.78
CA LEU A 161 -12.96 5.37 2.88
C LEU A 161 -14.21 5.94 2.17
N LEU A 162 -15.23 5.13 1.89
CA LEU A 162 -16.51 5.61 1.36
C LEU A 162 -17.28 6.52 2.33
N GLN A 163 -16.97 6.50 3.63
CA GLN A 163 -17.55 7.40 4.62
C GLN A 163 -16.89 8.79 4.65
N VAL A 164 -15.78 8.99 3.94
CA VAL A 164 -15.13 10.30 3.87
C VAL A 164 -16.05 11.27 3.10
N GLU A 165 -16.36 12.39 3.73
CA GLU A 165 -17.18 13.47 3.19
C GLU A 165 -16.35 14.71 2.89
N GLU A 166 -15.34 15.01 3.71
CA GLU A 166 -14.46 16.15 3.42
C GLU A 166 -13.59 15.89 2.19
N PRO A 167 -13.28 16.93 1.39
CA PRO A 167 -12.46 16.78 0.19
C PRO A 167 -11.08 16.17 0.50
N ILE A 168 -10.64 15.25 -0.36
CA ILE A 168 -9.28 14.72 -0.37
C ILE A 168 -8.53 15.37 -1.54
N ASP A 169 -7.32 15.87 -1.30
CA ASP A 169 -6.50 16.52 -2.33
C ASP A 169 -5.74 15.51 -3.19
N ILE A 170 -5.21 14.47 -2.54
CA ILE A 170 -4.41 13.42 -3.16
C ILE A 170 -4.89 12.06 -2.67
N PHE A 171 -5.13 11.13 -3.59
CA PHE A 171 -5.44 9.74 -3.26
C PHE A 171 -4.43 8.77 -3.87
N LEU A 172 -4.01 7.77 -3.09
CA LEU A 172 -3.07 6.73 -3.49
C LEU A 172 -3.77 5.36 -3.58
N SER A 173 -3.53 4.62 -4.65
CA SER A 173 -3.85 3.18 -4.72
C SER A 173 -2.71 2.45 -5.42
N HIS A 174 -2.39 1.21 -5.03
CA HIS A 174 -1.30 0.52 -5.71
C HIS A 174 -1.70 0.12 -7.14
N ASP A 175 -2.77 -0.65 -7.26
CA ASP A 175 -3.38 -0.95 -8.55
C ASP A 175 -4.22 0.21 -9.09
N TRP A 176 -4.47 0.19 -10.39
CA TRP A 176 -5.18 1.25 -11.08
C TRP A 176 -6.68 1.10 -10.90
N PRO A 177 -7.47 2.18 -10.82
CA PRO A 177 -8.92 2.09 -11.00
C PRO A 177 -9.27 1.40 -12.32
N VAL A 178 -10.20 0.43 -12.30
CA VAL A 178 -10.70 -0.14 -13.56
C VAL A 178 -11.23 0.96 -14.47
N CYS A 179 -11.04 0.78 -15.78
CA CYS A 179 -11.48 1.71 -16.82
C CYS A 179 -10.79 3.08 -16.83
N ILE A 180 -9.73 3.29 -16.04
CA ILE A 180 -8.97 4.54 -16.07
C ILE A 180 -8.35 4.82 -17.45
N THR A 181 -8.13 3.77 -18.23
CA THR A 181 -7.60 3.82 -19.59
C THR A 181 -8.53 4.54 -20.58
N ASP A 182 -9.84 4.59 -20.30
CA ASP A 182 -10.83 5.32 -21.10
C ASP A 182 -10.59 6.85 -21.08
N TYR A 183 -9.83 7.34 -20.09
CA TYR A 183 -9.59 8.76 -19.83
C TYR A 183 -8.18 9.22 -20.25
N GLY A 184 -7.43 8.35 -20.94
CA GLY A 184 -6.08 8.62 -21.43
C GLY A 184 -5.85 8.04 -22.81
N ASN A 185 -4.59 7.95 -23.23
CA ASN A 185 -4.24 7.39 -24.55
C ASN A 185 -4.08 5.86 -24.46
N SER A 186 -5.21 5.16 -24.46
CA SER A 186 -5.26 3.69 -24.40
C SER A 186 -4.58 3.02 -25.60
N GLU A 187 -4.66 3.60 -26.79
CA GLU A 187 -3.99 3.08 -27.99
C GLU A 187 -2.47 3.06 -27.85
N GLU A 188 -1.88 4.12 -27.30
CA GLU A 188 -0.45 4.16 -27.01
C GLU A 188 -0.05 3.19 -25.90
N LEU A 189 -0.90 3.04 -24.86
CA LEU A 189 -0.67 2.05 -23.81
C LEU A 189 -0.66 0.63 -24.39
N ILE A 190 -1.65 0.27 -25.22
CA ILE A 190 -1.74 -1.04 -25.86
C ILE A 190 -0.58 -1.24 -26.85
N ARG A 191 -0.13 -0.21 -27.55
CA ARG A 191 1.05 -0.31 -28.43
C ARG A 191 2.31 -0.68 -27.63
N ARG A 192 2.45 -0.16 -26.41
CA ARG A 192 3.60 -0.44 -25.52
C ARG A 192 3.44 -1.76 -24.76
N LYS A 193 2.23 -2.08 -24.31
CA LYS A 193 1.87 -3.29 -23.55
C LYS A 193 0.67 -3.99 -24.22
N PRO A 194 0.89 -4.74 -25.33
CA PRO A 194 -0.20 -5.32 -26.13
C PRO A 194 -1.13 -6.27 -25.40
N TYR A 195 -0.62 -6.94 -24.37
CA TYR A 195 -1.38 -7.89 -23.55
C TYR A 195 -2.51 -7.22 -22.74
N PHE A 196 -2.40 -5.92 -22.43
CA PHE A 196 -3.49 -5.16 -21.81
C PHE A 196 -4.71 -4.99 -22.70
N ARG A 197 -4.60 -5.20 -24.02
CA ARG A 197 -5.73 -5.02 -24.95
C ARG A 197 -6.98 -5.76 -24.48
N LYS A 198 -6.84 -7.05 -24.16
CA LYS A 198 -7.97 -7.90 -23.76
C LYS A 198 -8.61 -7.38 -22.47
N GLU A 199 -7.82 -7.09 -21.45
CA GLU A 199 -8.34 -6.62 -20.16
C GLU A 199 -8.94 -5.21 -20.23
N ILE A 200 -8.44 -4.35 -21.12
CA ILE A 200 -9.03 -3.04 -21.38
C ILE A 200 -10.39 -3.22 -22.08
N GLU A 201 -10.46 -4.06 -23.11
CA GLU A 201 -11.70 -4.35 -23.85
C GLU A 201 -12.76 -5.04 -22.95
N GLU A 202 -12.33 -5.94 -22.08
CA GLU A 202 -13.19 -6.66 -21.11
C GLU A 202 -13.47 -5.85 -19.82
N ARG A 203 -12.84 -4.67 -19.66
CA ARG A 203 -12.95 -3.79 -18.49
C ARG A 203 -12.54 -4.45 -17.17
N THR A 204 -11.53 -5.32 -17.22
CA THR A 204 -10.97 -6.05 -16.07
C THR A 204 -9.61 -5.54 -15.62
N LEU A 205 -8.93 -4.69 -16.40
CA LEU A 205 -7.63 -4.15 -16.01
C LEU A 205 -7.76 -3.21 -14.80
N GLY A 206 -7.28 -3.65 -13.65
CA GLY A 206 -7.23 -2.87 -12.40
C GLY A 206 -8.30 -3.24 -11.36
N SER A 207 -8.59 -2.30 -10.47
CA SER A 207 -9.35 -2.46 -9.23
C SER A 207 -10.73 -1.83 -9.30
N VAL A 208 -11.74 -2.67 -9.09
CA VAL A 208 -13.15 -2.25 -8.95
C VAL A 208 -13.33 -1.40 -7.69
N ALA A 209 -12.64 -1.76 -6.61
CA ALA A 209 -12.65 -1.00 -5.36
C ALA A 209 -12.07 0.42 -5.54
N ALA A 210 -10.93 0.54 -6.21
CA ALA A 210 -10.31 1.83 -6.50
C ALA A 210 -11.20 2.69 -7.40
N ALA A 211 -11.86 2.12 -8.41
CA ALA A 211 -12.81 2.84 -9.25
C ALA A 211 -14.03 3.35 -8.47
N GLN A 212 -14.56 2.56 -7.54
CA GLN A 212 -15.64 2.99 -6.65
C GLN A 212 -15.23 4.19 -5.79
N LEU A 213 -14.02 4.17 -5.25
CA LEU A 213 -13.46 5.27 -4.46
C LEU A 213 -13.18 6.51 -5.30
N LEU A 214 -12.65 6.35 -6.52
CA LEU A 214 -12.44 7.45 -7.47
C LEU A 214 -13.75 8.18 -7.78
N GLU A 215 -14.82 7.44 -8.04
CA GLU A 215 -16.14 8.02 -8.29
C GLU A 215 -16.73 8.69 -7.03
N LYS A 216 -16.49 8.17 -5.83
CA LYS A 216 -17.02 8.76 -4.58
C LYS A 216 -16.23 10.01 -4.16
N LEU A 217 -14.91 9.94 -4.16
CA LEU A 217 -14.02 10.92 -3.52
C LEU A 217 -13.59 12.04 -4.46
N LYS A 218 -13.49 11.76 -5.77
CA LYS A 218 -13.19 12.75 -6.82
C LYS A 218 -11.98 13.67 -6.51
N PRO A 219 -10.84 13.13 -6.01
CA PRO A 219 -9.72 13.96 -5.61
C PRO A 219 -9.10 14.67 -6.83
N PRO A 220 -8.54 15.87 -6.69
CA PRO A 220 -7.80 16.53 -7.77
C PRO A 220 -6.63 15.68 -8.32
N TYR A 221 -5.98 14.87 -7.47
CA TYR A 221 -4.88 14.00 -7.85
C TYR A 221 -5.13 12.55 -7.42
N TRP A 222 -4.89 11.61 -8.33
CA TRP A 222 -4.88 10.17 -8.04
C TRP A 222 -3.58 9.56 -8.55
N PHE A 223 -2.84 8.88 -7.67
CA PHE A 223 -1.57 8.26 -8.02
C PHE A 223 -1.62 6.73 -7.84
N SER A 224 -1.07 6.01 -8.83
CA SER A 224 -1.00 4.56 -8.82
C SER A 224 0.31 3.99 -9.37
N ALA A 225 0.50 2.68 -9.24
CA ALA A 225 1.68 1.96 -9.71
C ALA A 225 1.32 0.57 -10.25
N HIS A 226 2.00 -0.48 -9.79
CA HIS A 226 1.74 -1.90 -10.06
C HIS A 226 2.00 -2.37 -11.50
N LEU A 227 1.41 -1.72 -12.51
CA LEU A 227 1.44 -2.17 -13.91
C LEU A 227 2.76 -1.86 -14.67
N HIS A 228 3.79 -1.41 -13.94
CA HIS A 228 5.14 -1.13 -14.45
C HIS A 228 5.14 -0.33 -15.77
N CYS A 229 4.35 0.74 -15.81
CA CYS A 229 4.39 1.71 -16.90
C CYS A 229 3.86 3.06 -16.45
N LYS A 230 4.38 4.12 -17.09
CA LYS A 230 3.79 5.44 -16.98
C LYS A 230 2.53 5.55 -17.82
N PHE A 231 1.44 6.01 -17.20
CA PHE A 231 0.19 6.37 -17.84
C PHE A 231 -0.43 7.60 -17.16
N SER A 232 -1.05 8.47 -17.94
CA SER A 232 -1.70 9.67 -17.43
C SER A 232 -3.08 9.81 -18.03
N ALA A 233 -4.05 10.21 -17.22
CA ALA A 233 -5.44 10.36 -17.63
C ALA A 233 -6.09 11.56 -16.93
N LEU A 234 -7.14 12.10 -17.55
CA LEU A 234 -7.97 13.18 -16.99
C LEU A 234 -9.40 12.69 -16.84
N VAL A 235 -9.83 12.47 -15.61
CA VAL A 235 -11.17 11.96 -15.30
C VAL A 235 -12.08 13.14 -15.01
N GLN A 236 -13.00 13.43 -15.94
CA GLN A 236 -14.00 14.47 -15.80
C GLN A 236 -15.21 13.92 -15.04
N HIS A 237 -15.47 14.44 -13.83
CA HIS A 237 -16.55 13.96 -12.97
C HIS A 237 -17.87 14.66 -13.27
N GLY A 238 -18.60 14.17 -14.27
CA GLY A 238 -19.84 14.78 -14.74
C GLY A 238 -19.61 16.06 -15.54
N GLU A 239 -20.68 16.56 -16.19
CA GLU A 239 -20.61 17.74 -17.04
C GLU A 239 -20.30 19.00 -16.22
N GLY A 240 -19.17 19.65 -16.50
CA GLY A 240 -18.72 20.84 -15.77
C GLY A 240 -18.24 20.60 -14.33
N GLY A 241 -18.12 19.34 -13.91
CA GLY A 241 -17.65 18.97 -12.57
C GLY A 241 -16.12 19.05 -12.40
N PRO A 242 -15.59 18.61 -11.24
CA PRO A 242 -14.16 18.57 -10.99
C PRO A 242 -13.45 17.56 -11.88
N VAL A 243 -12.13 17.75 -12.04
CA VAL A 243 -11.27 16.85 -12.82
C VAL A 243 -10.24 16.21 -11.90
N THR A 244 -10.14 14.88 -11.95
CA THR A 244 -9.03 14.14 -11.34
C THR A 244 -7.90 13.97 -12.35
N LYS A 245 -6.70 14.37 -11.96
CA LYS A 245 -5.45 14.10 -12.69
C LYS A 245 -4.91 12.76 -12.21
N PHE A 246 -5.07 11.73 -13.02
CA PHE A 246 -4.53 10.41 -12.75
C PHE A 246 -3.10 10.30 -13.30
N LEU A 247 -2.19 9.74 -12.51
CA LEU A 247 -0.84 9.39 -12.92
C LEU A 247 -0.44 8.04 -12.33
N ALA A 248 -0.07 7.12 -13.19
CA ALA A 248 0.62 5.91 -12.83
C ALA A 248 2.10 5.99 -13.23
N LEU A 249 2.96 5.36 -12.42
CA LEU A 249 4.41 5.35 -12.62
C LEU A 249 4.96 3.92 -12.64
N ASP A 250 6.16 3.79 -13.22
CA ASP A 250 6.87 2.53 -13.38
C ASP A 250 7.61 2.10 -12.08
N LYS A 251 8.28 0.94 -12.11
CA LYS A 251 9.18 0.49 -11.05
C LYS A 251 10.55 1.16 -11.13
N CYS A 252 11.21 1.31 -9.98
CA CYS A 252 12.54 1.91 -9.84
C CYS A 252 13.65 1.12 -10.56
N LEU A 253 13.76 1.30 -11.88
CA LEU A 253 14.78 0.71 -12.74
C LEU A 253 15.42 1.75 -13.67
N PRO A 254 16.67 1.51 -14.13
CA PRO A 254 17.36 2.42 -15.05
C PRO A 254 16.54 2.72 -16.31
N GLY A 255 16.46 3.99 -16.69
CA GLY A 255 15.76 4.44 -17.89
C GLY A 255 14.23 4.42 -17.82
N ARG A 256 13.63 3.93 -16.73
CA ARG A 256 12.17 3.86 -16.57
C ARG A 256 11.58 5.11 -15.91
N PRO A 257 10.34 5.50 -16.26
CA PRO A 257 9.66 6.67 -15.69
C PRO A 257 9.00 6.34 -14.33
N PHE A 258 9.80 6.01 -13.32
CA PHE A 258 9.32 5.60 -12.00
C PHE A 258 9.06 6.75 -11.02
N LEU A 259 9.45 7.97 -11.39
CA LEU A 259 9.40 9.13 -10.50
C LEU A 259 8.92 10.39 -11.23
N GLN A 260 8.07 11.17 -10.56
CA GLN A 260 7.61 12.46 -11.05
C GLN A 260 7.49 13.48 -9.91
N ILE A 261 8.01 14.69 -10.12
CA ILE A 261 7.89 15.80 -9.17
C ILE A 261 6.79 16.74 -9.66
N LEU A 262 5.87 17.10 -8.76
CA LEU A 262 4.72 17.94 -9.02
C LEU A 262 4.72 19.14 -8.08
N GLU A 263 4.28 20.29 -8.58
CA GLU A 263 3.93 21.44 -7.74
C GLU A 263 2.43 21.40 -7.45
N ILE A 264 2.08 21.36 -6.16
CA ILE A 264 0.70 21.37 -5.67
C ILE A 264 0.50 22.62 -4.82
N GLU A 265 -0.57 23.35 -5.11
CA GLU A 265 -0.98 24.54 -4.37
C GLU A 265 -1.25 24.17 -2.91
N SER A 266 -0.67 24.94 -2.00
CA SER A 266 -0.72 24.69 -0.57
C SER A 266 -0.48 26.00 0.17
N GLU A 267 -1.22 26.18 1.25
CA GLU A 267 -1.09 27.32 2.13
C GLU A 267 0.18 27.19 3.00
N PRO A 268 0.71 28.31 3.52
CA PRO A 268 1.81 28.27 4.47
C PRO A 268 1.42 27.49 5.73
N GLY A 269 2.15 26.42 6.04
CA GLY A 269 1.92 25.63 7.24
C GLY A 269 3.12 24.74 7.56
N PRO A 270 3.18 24.13 8.76
CA PRO A 270 4.20 23.13 9.03
C PRO A 270 3.98 21.93 8.09
N HIS A 271 4.98 21.65 7.25
CA HIS A 271 5.03 20.48 6.38
C HIS A 271 5.34 19.22 7.22
N GLU A 272 4.39 18.85 8.08
CA GLU A 272 4.46 17.74 9.02
C GLU A 272 3.20 16.87 8.88
N ILE A 273 3.35 15.56 9.08
CA ILE A 273 2.22 14.62 9.08
C ILE A 273 1.39 14.82 10.35
N GLN A 274 0.07 14.90 10.18
CA GLN A 274 -0.90 15.00 11.25
C GLN A 274 -2.07 14.03 11.03
N TYR A 275 -2.64 13.54 12.12
CA TYR A 275 -3.89 12.79 12.07
C TYR A 275 -5.04 13.64 11.51
N ASP A 276 -5.87 12.99 10.71
CA ASP A 276 -7.10 13.56 10.19
C ASP A 276 -8.28 13.24 11.11
N GLU A 277 -9.01 14.25 11.58
CA GLU A 277 -10.06 14.07 12.60
C GLU A 277 -11.27 13.29 12.08
N GLU A 278 -11.61 13.45 10.79
CA GLU A 278 -12.69 12.68 10.16
C GLU A 278 -12.28 11.20 10.06
N TRP A 279 -11.06 10.92 9.63
CA TRP A 279 -10.56 9.54 9.56
C TRP A 279 -10.48 8.84 10.91
N LEU A 280 -10.06 9.56 11.96
CA LEU A 280 -10.09 9.02 13.32
C LEU A 280 -11.53 8.69 13.75
N ALA A 281 -12.51 9.52 13.38
CA ALA A 281 -13.92 9.29 13.70
C ALA A 281 -14.47 8.06 12.96
N ILE A 282 -14.18 7.94 11.66
CA ILE A 282 -14.53 6.77 10.84
C ILE A 282 -13.90 5.50 11.42
N THR A 283 -12.62 5.54 11.80
CA THR A 283 -11.93 4.41 12.42
C THR A 283 -12.61 3.96 13.71
N ARG A 284 -13.03 4.92 14.55
CA ARG A 284 -13.78 4.62 15.79
C ARG A 284 -15.14 3.96 15.50
N SER A 285 -15.88 4.44 14.51
CA SER A 285 -17.19 3.88 14.11
C SER A 285 -17.12 2.44 13.57
N PHE A 286 -16.02 2.07 12.92
CA PHE A 286 -15.86 0.77 12.27
C PHE A 286 -15.20 -0.30 13.16
N ASN A 287 -14.55 0.10 14.26
CA ASN A 287 -13.78 -0.82 15.09
C ASN A 287 -14.61 -2.00 15.64
N SER A 288 -15.91 -1.82 15.92
CA SER A 288 -16.79 -2.88 16.42
C SER A 288 -17.05 -4.00 15.39
N VAL A 289 -16.84 -3.72 14.10
CA VAL A 289 -17.04 -4.67 12.99
C VAL A 289 -15.73 -5.05 12.29
N PHE A 290 -14.58 -4.80 12.94
CA PHE A 290 -13.27 -5.14 12.41
C PHE A 290 -13.22 -6.62 11.97
N PRO A 291 -12.92 -6.92 10.69
CA PRO A 291 -13.19 -8.25 10.16
C PRO A 291 -11.97 -9.16 10.27
N LEU A 292 -11.90 -9.97 11.33
CA LEU A 292 -10.74 -10.85 11.60
C LEU A 292 -10.93 -12.30 11.13
N THR A 293 -11.93 -12.57 10.30
CA THR A 293 -12.33 -13.94 9.93
C THR A 293 -12.45 -14.10 8.42
N GLY A 294 -12.30 -15.32 7.91
CA GLY A 294 -12.56 -15.64 6.49
C GLY A 294 -14.04 -15.62 6.10
N LYS A 295 -14.86 -14.81 6.77
CA LYS A 295 -16.30 -14.63 6.50
C LYS A 295 -16.57 -13.19 6.10
N LYS A 296 -17.73 -12.99 5.48
CA LYS A 296 -18.21 -11.65 5.12
C LYS A 296 -18.45 -10.79 6.36
N THR A 297 -17.98 -9.54 6.29
CA THR A 297 -18.20 -8.52 7.31
C THR A 297 -19.69 -8.16 7.34
N ASN A 298 -20.26 -8.09 8.54
CA ASN A 298 -21.62 -7.58 8.73
C ASN A 298 -21.54 -6.10 9.14
N PHE A 299 -21.89 -5.20 8.22
CA PHE A 299 -21.90 -3.76 8.46
C PHE A 299 -23.16 -3.26 9.19
N GLY A 300 -24.14 -4.12 9.48
CA GLY A 300 -25.40 -3.72 10.11
C GLY A 300 -25.28 -3.18 11.54
N SER A 301 -24.13 -3.36 12.19
CA SER A 301 -23.82 -2.83 13.52
C SER A 301 -22.85 -1.65 13.51
N VAL A 302 -22.52 -1.09 12.34
CA VAL A 302 -21.70 0.11 12.25
C VAL A 302 -22.48 1.28 12.82
N ASP A 303 -21.90 1.95 13.81
CA ASP A 303 -22.48 3.15 14.41
C ASP A 303 -22.04 4.38 13.61
N LEU A 304 -22.92 4.88 12.74
CA LEU A 304 -22.64 6.00 11.83
C LEU A 304 -22.74 7.38 12.51
N ARG A 305 -22.66 7.47 13.84
CA ARG A 305 -22.53 8.74 14.57
C ARG A 305 -21.12 9.34 14.45
N VAL A 306 -20.67 9.53 13.21
CA VAL A 306 -19.34 10.05 12.86
C VAL A 306 -19.17 11.48 13.37
N GLU A 307 -20.20 12.33 13.27
CA GLU A 307 -20.10 13.75 13.64
C GLU A 307 -19.92 13.98 15.15
N ASP A 308 -20.64 13.24 16.00
CA ASP A 308 -20.46 13.30 17.46
C ASP A 308 -19.02 12.87 17.85
N SER A 309 -18.54 11.79 17.21
CA SER A 309 -17.18 11.29 17.41
C SER A 309 -16.13 12.30 16.94
N ARG A 310 -16.42 13.02 15.86
CA ARG A 310 -15.54 14.02 15.26
C ARG A 310 -15.34 15.22 16.17
N GLN A 311 -16.41 15.77 16.75
CA GLN A 311 -16.31 16.89 17.68
C GLN A 311 -15.54 16.51 18.97
N TRP A 312 -15.78 15.29 19.45
CA TRP A 312 -15.04 14.73 20.58
C TRP A 312 -13.53 14.60 20.26
N LEU A 313 -13.18 14.07 19.08
CA LEU A 313 -11.79 13.92 18.62
C LEU A 313 -11.10 15.26 18.40
N LYS A 314 -11.79 16.25 17.86
CA LYS A 314 -11.26 17.60 17.68
C LYS A 314 -10.76 18.18 19.01
N SER A 315 -11.54 18.00 20.08
CA SER A 315 -11.16 18.45 21.43
C SER A 315 -9.93 17.70 21.95
N ARG A 316 -9.90 16.37 21.79
CA ARG A 316 -8.74 15.53 22.19
C ARG A 316 -7.45 15.91 21.47
N LEU A 317 -7.53 16.18 20.16
CA LEU A 317 -6.37 16.55 19.35
C LEU A 317 -5.90 17.99 19.62
N GLN A 318 -6.79 18.89 20.05
CA GLN A 318 -6.40 20.22 20.53
C GLN A 318 -5.59 20.14 21.82
N GLU A 319 -5.93 19.22 22.73
CA GLU A 319 -5.22 19.02 24.00
C GLU A 319 -3.88 18.29 23.82
N ARG A 320 -3.86 17.19 23.06
CA ARG A 320 -2.69 16.30 22.91
C ARG A 320 -1.80 16.67 21.72
N GLY A 321 -2.33 17.38 20.73
CA GLY A 321 -1.71 17.62 19.43
C GLY A 321 -2.06 16.56 18.39
N ALA A 322 -2.00 16.93 17.11
CA ALA A 322 -2.39 16.05 16.00
C ALA A 322 -1.26 15.18 15.42
N LYS A 323 -0.01 15.33 15.88
CA LYS A 323 1.15 14.57 15.36
C LYS A 323 1.02 13.07 15.64
N PRO A 324 1.37 12.16 14.71
CA PRO A 324 1.40 10.73 15.02
C PRO A 324 2.32 10.39 16.19
N PHE A 325 2.04 9.27 16.88
CA PHE A 325 2.93 8.78 17.93
C PHE A 325 4.31 8.44 17.38
N GLU A 326 5.37 8.69 18.16
CA GLU A 326 6.77 8.54 17.72
C GLU A 326 7.11 7.12 17.28
N PHE A 327 8.07 7.00 16.35
CA PHE A 327 8.59 5.72 15.89
C PHE A 327 9.18 4.89 17.05
N VAL A 328 8.83 3.60 17.09
CA VAL A 328 9.43 2.63 18.02
C VAL A 328 9.80 1.35 17.27
N ARG A 329 11.04 0.90 17.44
CA ARG A 329 11.48 -0.40 16.93
C ARG A 329 10.82 -1.54 17.71
N THR A 330 10.14 -2.42 16.99
CA THR A 330 9.43 -3.59 17.54
C THR A 330 10.22 -4.90 17.41
N VAL A 331 11.23 -4.97 16.54
CA VAL A 331 12.08 -6.17 16.34
C VAL A 331 13.55 -5.78 16.17
N PRO A 332 14.51 -6.71 16.36
CA PRO A 332 15.91 -6.48 16.04
C PRO A 332 16.11 -6.15 14.56
N CYS A 333 17.01 -5.21 14.27
CA CYS A 333 17.37 -4.84 12.90
C CYS A 333 18.26 -5.91 12.27
N TYR A 334 18.25 -6.00 10.94
CA TYR A 334 19.27 -6.74 10.19
C TYR A 334 20.68 -6.26 10.57
N ASN A 335 21.61 -7.21 10.64
CA ASN A 335 23.03 -6.91 10.83
C ASN A 335 23.85 -7.78 9.86
N PRO A 336 24.44 -7.21 8.80
CA PRO A 336 25.20 -7.99 7.82
C PRO A 336 26.47 -8.64 8.39
N SER A 337 26.93 -8.19 9.58
CA SER A 337 28.14 -8.71 10.23
C SER A 337 27.87 -9.90 11.16
N GLN A 338 26.60 -10.27 11.40
CA GLN A 338 26.22 -11.37 12.28
C GLN A 338 25.33 -12.35 11.53
N SER A 339 25.69 -13.63 11.52
CA SER A 339 24.77 -14.68 11.06
C SER A 339 23.65 -14.82 12.09
N VAL A 340 22.40 -14.77 11.66
CA VAL A 340 21.23 -14.81 12.55
C VAL A 340 21.25 -16.11 13.36
N SER A 341 21.45 -16.00 14.67
CA SER A 341 21.13 -17.08 15.60
C SER A 341 19.62 -17.30 15.57
N ASN A 342 19.18 -18.56 15.45
CA ASN A 342 17.77 -19.00 15.54
C ASN A 342 17.18 -18.71 16.94
N HIS A 343 17.11 -17.44 17.34
CA HIS A 343 16.33 -17.03 18.49
C HIS A 343 14.86 -17.05 18.07
N SER A 344 14.15 -18.06 18.56
CA SER A 344 12.72 -18.22 18.39
C SER A 344 11.99 -17.05 19.07
N PHE A 345 11.82 -15.93 18.37
CA PHE A 345 10.89 -14.90 18.83
C PHE A 345 9.48 -15.45 18.61
N SER A 346 8.87 -15.92 19.70
CA SER A 346 7.51 -16.45 19.71
C SER A 346 6.54 -15.30 19.96
N GLY A 347 5.97 -14.75 18.89
CA GLY A 347 4.91 -13.75 18.95
C GLY A 347 5.07 -12.62 17.95
N TYR A 348 3.95 -12.03 17.55
CA TYR A 348 3.89 -10.78 16.81
C TYR A 348 3.86 -9.64 17.82
N PRO A 349 4.83 -8.70 17.81
CA PRO A 349 4.84 -7.64 18.79
C PRO A 349 3.65 -6.71 18.56
N ARG A 350 2.96 -6.31 19.63
CA ARG A 350 2.05 -5.16 19.57
C ARG A 350 2.89 -3.92 19.33
N ASN A 351 2.66 -3.22 18.24
CA ASN A 351 3.37 -1.98 17.97
C ASN A 351 2.95 -0.89 18.98
N PRO A 352 3.87 -0.27 19.73
CA PRO A 352 3.53 0.76 20.70
C PRO A 352 2.80 1.97 20.09
N GLN A 353 3.06 2.28 18.82
CA GLN A 353 2.34 3.33 18.08
C GLN A 353 0.86 2.96 17.92
N THR A 354 0.58 1.74 17.45
CA THR A 354 -0.79 1.22 17.27
C THR A 354 -1.53 1.10 18.60
N VAL A 355 -0.84 0.68 19.67
CA VAL A 355 -1.42 0.66 21.02
C VAL A 355 -1.81 2.07 21.46
N SER A 356 -0.92 3.04 21.31
CA SER A 356 -1.18 4.44 21.70
C SER A 356 -2.27 5.08 20.85
N TYR A 357 -2.32 4.76 19.55
CA TYR A 357 -3.35 5.18 18.62
C TYR A 357 -4.73 4.68 19.07
N LEU A 358 -4.86 3.39 19.37
CA LEU A 358 -6.13 2.83 19.82
C LEU A 358 -6.51 3.34 21.22
N GLN A 359 -5.55 3.60 22.11
CA GLN A 359 -5.81 4.25 23.40
C GLN A 359 -6.32 5.69 23.24
N LEU A 360 -5.77 6.47 22.32
CA LEU A 360 -6.26 7.82 21.99
C LEU A 360 -7.73 7.76 21.53
N LEU A 361 -8.09 6.72 20.78
CA LEU A 361 -9.46 6.48 20.32
C LEU A 361 -10.34 5.74 21.32
N GLU A 362 -9.85 5.40 22.52
CA GLU A 362 -10.53 4.56 23.52
C GLU A 362 -11.09 3.24 22.94
N LEU A 363 -10.32 2.60 22.05
CA LEU A 363 -10.67 1.35 21.37
C LEU A 363 -9.88 0.16 21.91
N PRO A 364 -10.46 -1.07 21.88
CA PRO A 364 -9.72 -2.28 22.17
C PRO A 364 -8.70 -2.61 21.08
N TYR A 365 -7.62 -3.30 21.46
CA TYR A 365 -6.63 -3.82 20.52
C TYR A 365 -7.11 -5.14 19.90
N LEU A 366 -7.57 -5.11 18.64
CA LEU A 366 -8.19 -6.26 17.97
C LEU A 366 -7.24 -7.06 17.06
N LEU A 367 -6.05 -6.55 16.73
CA LEU A 367 -5.16 -7.20 15.73
C LEU A 367 -4.64 -8.59 16.17
N ASP A 368 -4.65 -8.86 17.48
CA ASP A 368 -4.30 -10.16 18.07
C ASP A 368 -5.47 -11.14 18.15
N SER A 369 -6.71 -10.67 17.94
CA SER A 369 -7.89 -11.50 18.14
C SER A 369 -7.99 -12.52 17.01
N MET A 370 -7.57 -13.75 17.31
CA MET A 370 -7.81 -14.89 16.44
C MET A 370 -9.20 -15.47 16.74
N PRO A 371 -10.06 -15.72 15.73
CA PRO A 371 -11.12 -16.68 15.93
C PRO A 371 -10.48 -18.03 16.27
N GLU A 372 -10.82 -18.62 17.42
CA GLU A 372 -10.40 -19.99 17.70
C GLU A 372 -10.85 -20.90 16.55
N PRO A 373 -10.01 -21.85 16.10
CA PRO A 373 -10.43 -22.85 15.15
C PRO A 373 -11.49 -23.73 15.81
N LYS A 374 -12.76 -23.38 15.67
CA LYS A 374 -13.85 -24.31 15.95
C LYS A 374 -13.81 -25.39 14.87
N ASP A 375 -13.33 -26.57 15.27
CA ASP A 375 -13.37 -27.86 14.58
C ASP A 375 -14.09 -27.84 13.22
N VAL A 376 -13.35 -27.46 12.17
CA VAL A 376 -13.75 -27.81 10.81
C VAL A 376 -13.16 -29.18 10.55
N SER A 377 -13.96 -30.21 10.84
CA SER A 377 -13.65 -31.58 10.48
C SER A 377 -13.61 -31.71 8.95
N TYR A 378 -12.46 -31.43 8.35
CA TYR A 378 -12.21 -31.83 6.97
C TYR A 378 -11.92 -33.33 6.96
N SER A 379 -12.93 -34.12 6.62
CA SER A 379 -12.73 -35.52 6.23
C SER A 379 -11.91 -35.58 4.93
N PRO A 380 -10.81 -36.33 4.88
CA PRO A 380 -10.02 -36.47 3.66
C PRO A 380 -10.64 -37.57 2.79
N ALA A 381 -11.37 -37.20 1.74
CA ALA A 381 -11.69 -38.14 0.67
C ALA A 381 -11.98 -37.45 -0.68
N SER A 382 -11.24 -37.94 -1.67
CA SER A 382 -11.52 -37.96 -3.12
C SER A 382 -11.55 -36.63 -3.88
N PHE A 383 -10.39 -36.20 -4.38
CA PHE A 383 -10.20 -35.94 -5.80
C PHE A 383 -8.78 -36.36 -6.20
N ILE A 384 -8.63 -37.63 -6.60
CA ILE A 384 -7.49 -38.07 -7.40
C ILE A 384 -7.88 -37.79 -8.84
N GLN A 385 -7.26 -36.79 -9.46
CA GLN A 385 -7.08 -36.77 -10.89
C GLN A 385 -5.60 -36.55 -11.17
N ARG A 386 -4.98 -37.61 -11.70
CA ARG A 386 -3.60 -37.61 -12.19
C ARG A 386 -3.50 -36.63 -13.35
N GLY A 387 -2.62 -35.64 -13.21
CA GLY A 387 -2.01 -34.92 -14.32
C GLY A 387 -0.54 -34.76 -13.97
N SER A 388 0.32 -35.52 -14.64
CA SER A 388 1.77 -35.37 -14.57
C SER A 388 2.15 -34.08 -15.29
N PHE A 389 2.76 -33.14 -14.60
CA PHE A 389 3.54 -32.09 -15.24
C PHE A 389 4.94 -32.11 -14.64
N SER A 390 5.88 -32.39 -15.55
CA SER A 390 7.32 -32.33 -15.34
C SER A 390 7.74 -30.90 -15.00
N ASP A 391 8.45 -30.82 -13.90
CA ASP A 391 9.20 -29.67 -13.41
C ASP A 391 10.47 -29.51 -14.27
N ASP A 392 10.61 -28.37 -14.95
CA ASP A 392 11.86 -27.76 -15.41
C ASP A 392 11.51 -26.53 -16.26
N SER A 393 11.40 -25.35 -15.64
CA SER A 393 11.68 -24.07 -16.31
C SER A 393 11.94 -22.95 -15.29
N GLU A 394 13.00 -22.19 -15.55
CA GLU A 394 13.52 -21.12 -14.71
C GLU A 394 12.76 -19.79 -14.91
N THR A 395 11.63 -19.54 -14.25
CA THR A 395 11.01 -18.19 -14.26
C THR A 395 10.13 -17.92 -13.04
N ILE A 396 9.98 -16.63 -12.68
CA ILE A 396 9.15 -16.11 -11.58
C ILE A 396 7.68 -16.14 -12.01
N PRO A 397 6.77 -16.80 -11.28
CA PRO A 397 5.34 -16.56 -11.45
C PRO A 397 4.97 -15.27 -10.72
N ILE A 398 4.71 -14.19 -11.48
CA ILE A 398 3.87 -13.07 -11.02
C ILE A 398 2.48 -13.39 -11.56
N ASP A 399 1.61 -13.91 -10.68
CA ASP A 399 0.16 -14.04 -10.94
C ASP A 399 -0.39 -12.62 -11.18
N ASP A 400 -0.30 -12.14 -12.42
CA ASP A 400 -1.38 -11.51 -13.21
C ASP A 400 -0.88 -10.52 -14.29
N VAL A 401 0.41 -10.18 -14.44
CA VAL A 401 0.81 -9.20 -15.50
C VAL A 401 2.17 -9.42 -16.20
N ASP A 402 3.21 -9.96 -15.56
CA ASP A 402 4.59 -9.83 -16.10
C ASP A 402 5.15 -11.07 -16.85
N GLU A 403 4.37 -12.15 -17.07
CA GLU A 403 4.84 -13.32 -17.84
C GLU A 403 5.19 -13.01 -19.31
N LEU A 404 4.71 -11.89 -19.86
CA LEU A 404 4.83 -11.59 -21.29
C LEU A 404 5.93 -10.56 -21.63
N GLU A 405 6.50 -9.87 -20.65
CA GLU A 405 7.49 -8.81 -20.90
C GLU A 405 8.93 -9.34 -20.89
N GLU A 406 9.27 -10.32 -20.05
CA GLU A 406 10.62 -10.92 -20.04
C GLU A 406 10.89 -11.85 -21.23
N LEU A 407 9.87 -12.43 -21.85
CA LEU A 407 10.05 -13.26 -23.07
C LEU A 407 10.44 -12.43 -24.31
N ALA A 408 10.16 -11.12 -24.32
CA ALA A 408 10.50 -10.26 -25.44
C ALA A 408 11.94 -9.68 -25.36
N GLU A 409 12.52 -9.59 -24.16
CA GLU A 409 13.92 -9.13 -24.01
C GLU A 409 14.94 -10.26 -24.24
N VAL A 410 14.54 -11.53 -24.12
CA VAL A 410 15.42 -12.69 -24.41
C VAL A 410 15.54 -12.96 -25.92
N ASP A 411 14.50 -12.69 -26.71
CA ASP A 411 14.51 -12.93 -28.18
C ASP A 411 15.38 -11.91 -28.97
N ASP A 412 15.66 -10.72 -28.42
CA ASP A 412 16.46 -9.69 -29.10
C ASP A 412 17.98 -9.83 -28.86
N GLU A 413 18.41 -10.59 -27.84
CA GLU A 413 19.84 -10.91 -27.62
C GLU A 413 20.32 -12.15 -28.38
N GLU A 414 19.44 -13.10 -28.74
CA GLU A 414 19.80 -14.26 -29.58
C GLU A 414 19.80 -13.98 -31.09
N ALA A 415 19.44 -12.76 -31.53
CA ALA A 415 19.47 -12.36 -32.94
C ALA A 415 20.77 -11.61 -33.36
N LYS A 416 21.79 -11.57 -32.51
CA LYS A 416 23.12 -10.99 -32.81
C LYS A 416 24.28 -11.90 -32.40
N GLU A 417 24.36 -13.08 -33.02
CA GLU A 417 25.64 -13.75 -33.30
C GLU A 417 25.69 -14.28 -34.74
#